data_AF-A0A9P5TE73-F1
#
_entry.id   AF-A0A9P5TE73-F1
#
_cell.length_a   1.000
_cell.length_b   1.000
_cell.length_c   1.000
_cell.angle_alpha   90.00
_cell.angle_beta   90.00
_cell.angle_gamma   90.00
#
_symmetry.space_group_name_H-M   'P 1'
#
loop_
_entity.id
_entity.type
_entity.pdbx_description
1 polymer ?
#
loop_
_entity_poly.entity_id
_entity_poly.type
_entity_poly.pdbx_seq_one_letter_code
_entity_poly.pdbx_strand_id
1 'polypeptide(L)'
;MMDTRQGCAQRTSELFPSAQLLSSANNLSAIMSHTHPAAASSSNSNFQLIFNNALKTYQKRTKNDLLLHPLAAQLQTCDSPSDILAVLQEQLQGLDQSRNADERWTKWLDPTISVLLAFSGTLGAGVGLVFSPATTIFTGIGVLLSAAKDVRSSQDALVDTFERVEMFFRRLEVYTEVPPTTEMMGVIVQILVEVLSILGIAMKEIKRGGLKKYGMKLIGRTDMEDALKRLDKLTQEEARMAIAQNLKATHAVDERVRGVANTVVAIDNRVAGVDDRVAGVDDRVARVNDRVAGVDNKVARVDDNVKGVDARVATIDDRVKVVDDKVDEVIHDGKEAKQVIEQTANDVDQMKQEQLREKIHRWLSPPDPSTNHNIVCETHHKKAATWFFQGSMFRNWKSTASLLWINGKRAPYSPFLTQYPLMIS
;
A
#
# COMPACT_ATOMS: atom_id res chain seq x y z
N MET A 1 7.26 -35.52 6.99
CA MET A 1 6.46 -35.89 8.18
C MET A 1 6.39 -34.65 9.05
N MET A 2 5.50 -33.70 8.78
CA MET A 2 4.07 -33.71 9.12
C MET A 2 3.84 -34.44 10.44
N ASP A 3 3.73 -33.68 11.53
CA ASP A 3 2.66 -33.98 12.47
C ASP A 3 2.13 -32.74 13.17
N THR A 4 0.82 -32.73 13.27
CA THR A 4 -0.06 -31.62 13.63
C THR A 4 -0.60 -31.94 15.01
N ARG A 5 -0.48 -31.03 15.98
CA ARG A 5 -1.21 -31.15 17.25
C ARG A 5 -2.02 -29.90 17.52
N GLN A 6 -3.32 -30.07 17.30
CA GLN A 6 -4.42 -29.30 17.85
C GLN A 6 -4.47 -29.49 19.38
N GLY A 7 -4.66 -28.39 20.12
CA GLY A 7 -4.90 -28.37 21.55
C GLY A 7 -5.55 -27.06 21.97
N CYS A 8 -6.83 -27.14 22.29
CA CYS A 8 -7.77 -26.07 22.63
C CYS A 8 -7.61 -25.59 24.08
N ALA A 9 -7.72 -24.27 24.36
CA ALA A 9 -8.62 -23.70 25.39
C ALA A 9 -8.30 -22.22 25.75
N GLN A 10 -9.24 -21.35 25.36
CA GLN A 10 -9.93 -20.33 26.17
C GLN A 10 -9.22 -19.09 26.78
N ARG A 11 -9.89 -17.95 26.51
CA ARG A 11 -10.06 -16.72 27.33
C ARG A 11 -8.79 -15.86 27.50
N THR A 12 -8.72 -14.67 26.91
CA THR A 12 -9.47 -13.49 27.39
C THR A 12 -9.91 -12.54 26.28
N SER A 13 -11.14 -12.08 26.43
CA SER A 13 -11.81 -10.97 25.76
C SER A 13 -11.37 -9.62 26.32
N GLU A 14 -11.66 -8.56 25.57
CA GLU A 14 -11.62 -7.11 25.88
C GLU A 14 -10.29 -6.39 25.55
N LEU A 15 -10.23 -5.23 24.89
CA LEU A 15 -11.23 -4.26 24.41
C LEU A 15 -10.51 -3.35 23.39
N PHE A 16 -10.88 -3.40 22.11
CA PHE A 16 -10.53 -2.37 21.11
C PHE A 16 -11.80 -2.03 20.33
N PRO A 17 -12.37 -0.82 20.44
CA PRO A 17 -13.41 -0.40 19.54
C PRO A 17 -12.75 0.17 18.27
N SER A 18 -12.52 -0.70 17.29
CA SER A 18 -12.29 -0.32 15.90
C SER A 18 -13.46 -0.82 15.07
N ALA A 19 -14.49 0.02 14.91
CA ALA A 19 -15.45 0.03 13.79
C ALA A 19 -16.75 0.78 14.18
N GLN A 20 -16.70 2.11 14.30
CA GLN A 20 -17.89 2.95 14.22
C GLN A 20 -17.56 4.27 13.52
N LEU A 21 -17.15 4.23 12.25
CA LEU A 21 -17.02 5.43 11.42
C LEU A 21 -17.35 5.17 9.93
N LEU A 22 -18.37 4.34 9.66
CA LEU A 22 -18.90 4.17 8.29
C LEU A 22 -20.44 4.03 8.27
N SER A 23 -21.17 4.85 9.02
CA SER A 23 -22.64 4.94 8.85
C SER A 23 -23.22 6.35 8.70
N SER A 24 -22.39 7.37 8.47
CA SER A 24 -22.88 8.75 8.29
C SER A 24 -22.60 9.34 6.90
N ALA A 25 -22.10 8.55 5.95
CA ALA A 25 -21.80 9.01 4.58
C ALA A 25 -22.95 8.85 3.58
N ASN A 26 -24.13 8.34 3.99
CA ASN A 26 -25.24 8.06 3.07
C ASN A 26 -26.42 9.05 3.10
N ASN A 27 -26.30 10.19 3.79
CA ASN A 27 -27.39 11.18 3.89
C ASN A 27 -27.16 12.48 3.08
N LEU A 28 -26.37 12.43 2.00
CA LEU A 28 -26.19 13.57 1.09
C LEU A 28 -26.79 13.36 -0.32
N SER A 29 -27.50 12.25 -0.58
CA SER A 29 -28.21 12.03 -1.86
C SER A 29 -29.69 12.43 -1.84
N ALA A 30 -30.20 12.98 -0.74
CA ALA A 30 -31.63 13.24 -0.56
C ALA A 30 -31.99 14.74 -0.50
N ILE A 31 -31.24 15.61 -1.18
CA ILE A 31 -31.63 17.01 -1.36
C ILE A 31 -32.10 17.20 -2.81
N MET A 32 -33.43 17.24 -2.95
CA MET A 32 -34.19 17.77 -4.08
C MET A 32 -34.14 16.98 -5.40
N SER A 33 -34.77 15.81 -5.40
CA SER A 33 -35.39 15.23 -6.60
C SER A 33 -36.91 15.31 -6.49
N HIS A 34 -37.44 16.53 -6.49
CA HIS A 34 -38.86 16.78 -6.81
C HIS A 34 -38.93 17.50 -8.15
N THR A 35 -38.55 16.78 -9.21
CA THR A 35 -38.94 17.15 -10.57
C THR A 35 -40.42 16.82 -10.69
N HIS A 36 -41.28 17.83 -10.57
CA HIS A 36 -42.68 17.74 -11.01
C HIS A 36 -42.68 17.57 -12.54
N PRO A 37 -43.17 16.46 -13.11
CA PRO A 37 -43.36 16.34 -14.55
C PRO A 37 -44.80 16.71 -14.89
N ALA A 38 -45.15 17.99 -14.82
CA ALA A 38 -46.49 18.46 -15.21
C ALA A 38 -46.53 19.99 -15.42
N ALA A 39 -45.73 20.50 -16.36
CA ALA A 39 -45.92 21.88 -16.86
C ALA A 39 -45.43 22.08 -18.29
N ALA A 40 -44.50 21.24 -18.79
CA ALA A 40 -43.95 21.37 -20.14
C ALA A 40 -44.97 21.08 -21.26
N SER A 41 -46.05 20.34 -20.99
CA SER A 41 -47.06 19.98 -22.01
C SER A 41 -48.01 21.13 -22.38
N SER A 42 -48.22 22.12 -21.51
CA SER A 42 -49.11 23.25 -21.79
C SER A 42 -48.39 24.42 -22.51
N SER A 43 -47.11 24.65 -22.24
CA SER A 43 -46.34 25.70 -22.93
C SER A 43 -46.11 25.36 -24.40
N ASN A 44 -45.83 24.08 -24.70
CA ASN A 44 -45.54 23.62 -26.05
C ASN A 44 -46.74 23.75 -27.00
N SER A 45 -47.93 23.36 -26.55
CA SER A 45 -49.15 23.52 -27.34
C SER A 45 -49.48 24.99 -27.62
N ASN A 46 -49.17 25.89 -26.68
CA ASN A 46 -49.31 27.33 -26.89
C ASN A 46 -48.35 27.87 -27.95
N PHE A 47 -47.08 27.45 -27.97
CA PHE A 47 -46.12 27.91 -28.98
C PHE A 47 -46.52 27.50 -30.40
N GLN A 48 -47.00 26.26 -30.56
CA GLN A 48 -47.50 25.81 -31.86
C GLN A 48 -48.68 26.64 -32.36
N LEU A 49 -49.64 26.92 -31.48
CA LEU A 49 -50.82 27.71 -31.81
C LEU A 49 -50.44 29.13 -32.24
N ILE A 50 -49.54 29.78 -31.51
CA ILE A 50 -49.10 31.16 -31.82
C ILE A 50 -48.41 31.20 -33.18
N PHE A 51 -47.47 30.28 -33.44
CA PHE A 51 -46.74 30.26 -34.71
C PHE A 51 -47.66 29.93 -35.90
N ASN A 52 -48.57 28.95 -35.74
CA ASN A 52 -49.56 28.62 -36.77
C ASN A 52 -50.50 29.79 -37.10
N ASN A 53 -50.92 30.55 -36.08
CA ASN A 53 -51.72 31.75 -36.29
C ASN A 53 -50.96 32.83 -37.04
N ALA A 54 -49.65 32.97 -36.79
CA ALA A 54 -48.78 33.88 -37.53
C ALA A 54 -48.71 33.49 -39.01
N LEU A 55 -48.55 32.20 -39.33
CA LEU A 55 -48.53 31.71 -40.71
C LEU A 55 -49.85 31.94 -41.45
N LYS A 56 -50.99 31.66 -40.80
CA LYS A 56 -52.31 31.96 -41.38
C LYS A 56 -52.48 33.46 -41.65
N THR A 57 -51.99 34.30 -40.73
CA THR A 57 -52.02 35.76 -40.88
C THR A 57 -51.14 36.21 -42.04
N TYR A 58 -49.93 35.64 -42.17
CA TYR A 58 -49.03 35.88 -43.31
C TYR A 58 -49.73 35.51 -44.62
N GLN A 59 -50.25 34.28 -44.73
CA GLN A 59 -50.92 33.79 -45.93
C GLN A 59 -52.12 34.66 -46.33
N LYS A 60 -52.96 35.05 -45.35
CA LYS A 60 -54.09 35.95 -45.59
C LYS A 60 -53.64 37.30 -46.15
N ARG A 61 -52.52 37.82 -45.65
CA ARG A 61 -51.95 39.14 -46.01
C ARG A 61 -51.24 39.13 -47.36
N THR A 62 -50.45 38.11 -47.65
CA THR A 62 -49.57 38.06 -48.84
C THR A 62 -50.17 37.26 -49.99
N LYS A 63 -51.20 36.43 -49.72
CA LYS A 63 -51.73 35.40 -50.64
C LYS A 63 -50.71 34.33 -51.03
N ASN A 64 -49.59 34.24 -50.29
CA ASN A 64 -48.59 33.19 -50.45
C ASN A 64 -48.65 32.24 -49.25
N ASP A 65 -48.77 30.95 -49.53
CA ASP A 65 -48.58 29.92 -48.52
C ASP A 65 -47.09 29.57 -48.45
N LEU A 66 -46.43 29.89 -47.34
CA LEU A 66 -45.01 29.64 -47.17
C LEU A 66 -44.70 28.14 -47.10
N LEU A 67 -45.61 27.32 -46.57
CA LEU A 67 -45.36 25.89 -46.40
C LEU A 67 -45.49 25.13 -47.73
N LEU A 68 -46.29 25.65 -48.67
CA LEU A 68 -46.51 25.04 -49.99
C LEU A 68 -45.64 25.66 -51.10
N HIS A 69 -44.81 26.65 -50.79
CA HIS A 69 -44.00 27.35 -51.79
C HIS A 69 -42.86 26.45 -52.32
N PRO A 70 -42.50 26.47 -53.61
CA PRO A 70 -41.40 25.66 -54.15
C PRO A 70 -40.06 25.86 -53.43
N LEU A 71 -39.76 27.11 -53.01
CA LEU A 71 -38.58 27.41 -52.19
C LEU A 71 -38.57 26.68 -50.84
N ALA A 72 -39.74 26.36 -50.25
CA ALA A 72 -39.78 25.60 -49.01
C ALA A 72 -39.26 24.18 -49.21
N ALA A 73 -39.61 23.52 -50.31
CA ALA A 73 -39.09 22.20 -50.65
C ALA A 73 -37.57 22.22 -50.90
N GLN A 74 -37.08 23.26 -51.59
CA GLN A 74 -35.64 23.46 -51.83
C GLN A 74 -34.85 23.74 -50.54
N LEU A 75 -35.43 24.52 -49.62
CA LEU A 75 -34.81 24.83 -48.32
C LEU A 75 -34.90 23.66 -47.34
N GLN A 76 -35.86 22.74 -47.49
CA GLN A 76 -35.94 21.50 -46.70
C GLN A 76 -34.84 20.50 -47.06
N THR A 77 -34.33 20.54 -48.30
CA THR A 77 -33.23 19.66 -48.74
C THR A 77 -31.83 20.23 -48.44
N CYS A 78 -31.75 21.42 -47.84
CA CYS A 78 -30.48 22.03 -47.47
C CYS A 78 -29.97 21.44 -46.14
N ASP A 79 -28.76 20.91 -46.14
CA ASP A 79 -28.17 20.25 -44.97
C ASP A 79 -27.16 21.12 -44.21
N SER A 80 -26.76 22.27 -44.79
CA SER A 80 -25.79 23.19 -44.17
C SER A 80 -26.23 24.67 -44.23
N PRO A 81 -25.71 25.53 -43.33
CA PRO A 81 -25.90 26.98 -43.42
C PRO A 81 -25.48 27.55 -44.79
N SER A 82 -24.42 27.00 -45.37
CA SER A 82 -23.90 27.43 -46.68
C SER A 82 -24.87 27.09 -47.82
N ASP A 83 -25.56 25.95 -47.76
CA ASP A 83 -26.57 25.57 -48.77
C ASP A 83 -27.77 26.54 -48.73
N ILE A 84 -28.22 26.88 -47.51
CA ILE A 84 -29.31 27.84 -47.32
C ILE A 84 -28.90 29.23 -47.83
N LEU A 85 -27.69 29.67 -47.50
CA LEU A 85 -27.13 30.93 -47.96
C LEU A 85 -27.08 30.96 -49.50
N ALA A 86 -26.63 29.88 -50.14
CA ALA A 86 -26.58 29.77 -51.60
C ALA A 86 -27.98 29.88 -52.24
N VAL A 87 -28.99 29.20 -51.70
CA VAL A 87 -30.39 29.27 -52.18
C VAL A 87 -30.95 30.69 -52.03
N LEU A 88 -30.69 31.35 -50.90
CA LEU A 88 -31.15 32.71 -50.66
C LEU A 88 -30.41 33.73 -51.54
N GLN A 89 -29.12 33.53 -51.78
CA GLN A 89 -28.31 34.33 -52.70
C GLN A 89 -28.73 34.14 -54.17
N GLU A 90 -29.18 32.96 -54.57
CA GLU A 90 -29.76 32.73 -55.90
C GLU A 90 -30.98 33.64 -56.14
N GLN A 91 -31.80 33.88 -55.11
CA GLN A 91 -32.91 34.82 -55.19
C GLN A 91 -32.46 36.28 -55.35
N LEU A 92 -31.20 36.58 -55.03
CA LEU A 92 -30.59 37.91 -55.17
C LEU A 92 -30.01 38.18 -56.58
N GLN A 93 -29.85 37.17 -57.47
CA GLN A 93 -29.11 37.27 -58.76
C GLN A 93 -29.68 38.24 -59.84
N GLY A 94 -30.57 39.16 -59.48
CA GLY A 94 -31.04 40.28 -60.33
C GLY A 94 -31.08 41.64 -59.62
N LEU A 95 -30.65 41.72 -58.36
CA LEU A 95 -30.50 42.97 -57.61
C LEU A 95 -29.27 43.73 -58.13
N ASP A 96 -29.30 45.06 -58.15
CA ASP A 96 -28.23 45.88 -58.74
C ASP A 96 -26.85 45.48 -58.16
N GLN A 97 -25.90 45.10 -59.03
CA GLN A 97 -24.58 44.51 -58.74
C GLN A 97 -23.60 45.49 -58.07
N SER A 98 -24.07 46.26 -57.09
CA SER A 98 -23.23 47.03 -56.20
C SER A 98 -22.58 46.07 -55.22
N ARG A 99 -21.24 45.99 -55.25
CA ARG A 99 -20.42 45.23 -54.29
C ARG A 99 -20.82 45.45 -52.82
N ASN A 100 -21.33 46.65 -52.49
CA ASN A 100 -21.78 47.00 -51.14
C ASN A 100 -23.12 46.37 -50.74
N ALA A 101 -24.00 46.03 -51.70
CA ALA A 101 -25.30 45.43 -51.41
C ALA A 101 -25.12 43.94 -51.06
N ASP A 102 -24.32 43.22 -51.85
CA ASP A 102 -23.99 41.80 -51.60
C ASP A 102 -23.33 41.59 -50.23
N GLU A 103 -22.43 42.50 -49.83
CA GLU A 103 -21.76 42.46 -48.53
C GLU A 103 -22.74 42.68 -47.37
N ARG A 104 -23.70 43.61 -47.51
CA ARG A 104 -24.74 43.86 -46.50
C ARG A 104 -25.68 42.67 -46.33
N TRP A 105 -26.12 42.08 -47.43
CA TRP A 105 -26.99 40.90 -47.41
C TRP A 105 -26.33 39.71 -46.74
N THR A 106 -25.06 39.45 -47.09
CA THR A 106 -24.30 38.35 -46.49
C THR A 106 -24.09 38.57 -44.99
N LYS A 107 -23.71 39.79 -44.60
CA LYS A 107 -23.53 40.18 -43.18
C LYS A 107 -24.80 39.99 -42.34
N TRP A 108 -25.98 40.19 -42.94
CA TRP A 108 -27.27 39.97 -42.29
C TRP A 108 -27.70 38.50 -42.29
N LEU A 109 -27.52 37.80 -43.42
CA LEU A 109 -27.94 36.42 -43.61
C LEU A 109 -27.17 35.46 -42.72
N ASP A 110 -25.86 35.64 -42.55
CA ASP A 110 -25.01 34.74 -41.75
C ASP A 110 -25.53 34.52 -40.32
N PRO A 111 -25.65 35.56 -39.46
CA PRO A 111 -26.15 35.38 -38.10
C PRO A 111 -27.61 34.92 -38.08
N THR A 112 -28.42 35.36 -39.04
CA THR A 112 -29.83 34.96 -39.15
C THR A 112 -29.96 33.46 -39.43
N ILE A 113 -29.16 32.92 -40.35
CA ILE A 113 -29.14 31.51 -40.71
C ILE A 113 -28.64 30.67 -39.53
N SER A 114 -27.51 31.05 -38.93
CA SER A 114 -26.94 30.36 -37.78
C SER A 114 -27.93 30.25 -36.62
N VAL A 115 -28.55 31.38 -36.25
CA VAL A 115 -29.52 31.43 -35.16
C VAL A 115 -30.74 30.58 -35.51
N LEU A 116 -31.39 30.81 -36.65
CA LEU A 116 -32.60 30.07 -37.01
C LEU A 116 -32.35 28.57 -37.08
N LEU A 117 -31.21 28.12 -37.62
CA LEU A 117 -30.84 26.70 -37.64
C LEU A 117 -30.59 26.14 -36.23
N ALA A 118 -29.81 26.81 -35.39
CA ALA A 118 -29.57 26.39 -34.02
C ALA A 118 -30.88 26.26 -33.21
N PHE A 119 -31.82 27.17 -33.48
CA PHE A 119 -33.14 27.14 -32.87
C PHE A 119 -34.11 26.17 -33.54
N SER A 120 -33.85 25.71 -34.76
CA SER A 120 -34.75 24.80 -35.48
C SER A 120 -34.87 23.43 -34.80
N GLY A 121 -33.77 22.91 -34.23
CA GLY A 121 -33.77 21.65 -33.48
C GLY A 121 -34.46 21.77 -32.13
N THR A 122 -34.16 22.84 -31.38
CA THR A 122 -34.77 23.10 -30.07
C THR A 122 -36.25 23.47 -30.18
N LEU A 123 -36.66 24.22 -31.21
CA LEU A 123 -38.07 24.53 -31.45
C LEU A 123 -38.81 23.36 -32.08
N GLY A 124 -38.26 22.71 -33.10
CA GLY A 124 -38.91 21.59 -33.79
C GLY A 124 -39.24 20.44 -32.84
N ALA A 125 -38.24 19.94 -32.10
CA ALA A 125 -38.43 18.84 -31.16
C ALA A 125 -38.97 19.31 -29.80
N GLY A 126 -38.50 20.46 -29.30
CA GLY A 126 -38.83 20.93 -27.96
C GLY A 126 -40.21 21.57 -27.84
N VAL A 127 -40.78 22.13 -28.91
CA VAL A 127 -42.15 22.67 -28.92
C VAL A 127 -43.15 21.85 -29.78
N GLY A 128 -42.69 20.78 -30.41
CA GLY A 128 -43.51 19.76 -31.10
C GLY A 128 -44.09 20.18 -32.46
N LEU A 129 -43.52 21.18 -33.11
CA LEU A 129 -44.01 21.67 -34.40
C LEU A 129 -43.83 20.62 -35.50
N VAL A 130 -44.86 20.44 -36.33
CA VAL A 130 -44.86 19.50 -37.48
C VAL A 130 -43.97 20.00 -38.64
N PHE A 131 -43.49 21.25 -38.57
CA PHE A 131 -42.65 21.90 -39.57
C PHE A 131 -41.53 22.70 -38.89
N SER A 132 -40.44 22.96 -39.61
CA SER A 132 -39.31 23.77 -39.13
C SER A 132 -39.65 25.28 -39.18
N PRO A 133 -39.66 25.99 -38.03
CA PRO A 133 -39.82 27.45 -37.99
C PRO A 133 -38.76 28.17 -38.83
N ALA A 134 -37.53 27.68 -38.77
CA ALA A 134 -36.38 28.23 -39.49
C ALA A 134 -36.62 28.17 -41.00
N THR A 135 -36.97 27.00 -41.53
CA THR A 135 -37.28 26.81 -42.95
C THR A 135 -38.41 27.74 -43.41
N THR A 136 -39.40 27.98 -42.54
CA THR A 136 -40.54 28.83 -42.87
C THR A 136 -40.14 30.31 -42.95
N ILE A 137 -39.28 30.76 -42.03
CA ILE A 137 -38.72 32.12 -42.03
C ILE A 137 -37.79 32.30 -43.22
N PHE A 138 -36.89 31.33 -43.50
CA PHE A 138 -36.04 31.35 -44.70
C PHE A 138 -36.86 31.40 -45.98
N THR A 139 -37.95 30.63 -46.08
CA THR A 139 -38.85 30.69 -47.22
C THR A 139 -39.50 32.07 -47.35
N GLY A 140 -39.95 32.64 -46.24
CA GLY A 140 -40.51 33.99 -46.21
C GLY A 140 -39.52 35.07 -46.67
N ILE A 141 -38.25 34.95 -46.26
CA ILE A 141 -37.14 35.80 -46.71
C ILE A 141 -36.92 35.62 -48.22
N GLY A 142 -36.73 34.39 -48.69
CA GLY A 142 -36.49 34.09 -50.11
C GLY A 142 -37.60 34.63 -51.00
N VAL A 143 -38.86 34.36 -50.67
CA VAL A 143 -40.04 34.87 -51.41
C VAL A 143 -40.07 36.39 -51.47
N LEU A 144 -39.67 37.06 -50.38
CA LEU A 144 -39.62 38.51 -50.29
C LEU A 144 -38.51 39.09 -51.18
N LEU A 145 -37.32 38.47 -51.18
CA LEU A 145 -36.20 38.84 -52.03
C LEU A 145 -36.55 38.68 -53.52
N SER A 146 -37.13 37.54 -53.91
CA SER A 146 -37.54 37.29 -55.31
C SER A 146 -38.57 38.30 -55.82
N ALA A 147 -39.42 38.84 -54.94
CA ALA A 147 -40.42 39.84 -55.31
C ALA A 147 -39.84 41.26 -55.42
N ALA A 148 -38.74 41.55 -54.73
CA ALA A 148 -38.10 42.86 -54.76
C ALA A 148 -37.07 43.03 -55.89
N LYS A 149 -36.69 41.94 -56.57
CA LYS A 149 -35.63 41.91 -57.58
C LYS A 149 -35.78 43.01 -58.65
N ASP A 150 -37.01 43.27 -59.12
CA ASP A 150 -37.27 44.18 -60.24
C ASP A 150 -37.53 45.65 -59.85
N VAL A 151 -37.46 46.01 -58.55
CA VAL A 151 -37.84 47.35 -58.06
C VAL A 151 -36.76 47.93 -57.14
N ARG A 152 -35.86 48.78 -57.67
CA ARG A 152 -34.73 49.35 -56.91
C ARG A 152 -35.12 49.98 -55.56
N SER A 153 -36.19 50.78 -55.52
CA SER A 153 -36.63 51.37 -54.25
C SER A 153 -37.17 50.35 -53.24
N SER A 154 -37.65 49.19 -53.69
CA SER A 154 -37.97 48.03 -52.85
C SER A 154 -36.75 47.39 -52.21
N GLN A 155 -35.61 47.44 -52.89
CA GLN A 155 -34.34 46.90 -52.40
C GLN A 155 -33.84 47.74 -51.22
N ASP A 156 -33.77 49.06 -51.37
CA ASP A 156 -33.31 49.97 -50.30
C ASP A 156 -34.18 49.88 -49.03
N ALA A 157 -35.51 49.81 -49.20
CA ALA A 157 -36.45 49.67 -48.08
C ALA A 157 -36.35 48.32 -47.37
N LEU A 158 -36.05 47.25 -48.10
CA LEU A 158 -35.82 45.94 -47.52
C LEU A 158 -34.52 45.93 -46.72
N VAL A 159 -33.43 46.50 -47.25
CA VAL A 159 -32.16 46.59 -46.54
C VAL A 159 -32.33 47.30 -45.19
N ASP A 160 -33.00 48.46 -45.14
CA ASP A 160 -33.28 49.16 -43.86
C ASP A 160 -34.12 48.30 -42.90
N THR A 161 -35.10 47.56 -43.43
CA THR A 161 -35.93 46.66 -42.60
C THR A 161 -35.10 45.51 -42.03
N PHE A 162 -34.23 44.91 -42.85
CA PHE A 162 -33.40 43.78 -42.45
C PHE A 162 -32.28 44.18 -41.49
N GLU A 163 -31.65 45.34 -41.67
CA GLU A 163 -30.67 45.88 -40.71
C GLU A 163 -31.29 46.05 -39.31
N ARG A 164 -32.56 46.50 -39.23
CA ARG A 164 -33.28 46.61 -37.95
C ARG A 164 -33.59 45.24 -37.31
N VAL A 165 -33.86 44.23 -38.14
CA VAL A 165 -34.11 42.85 -37.67
C VAL A 165 -32.79 42.12 -37.35
N GLU A 166 -31.67 42.49 -37.96
CA GLU A 166 -30.33 41.91 -37.73
C GLU A 166 -29.91 41.99 -36.27
N MET A 167 -30.09 43.19 -35.67
CA MET A 167 -29.66 43.48 -34.31
C MET A 167 -30.26 42.48 -33.30
N PHE A 168 -31.45 41.98 -33.61
CA PHE A 168 -32.10 40.96 -32.81
C PHE A 168 -31.45 39.57 -32.98
N PHE A 169 -31.24 39.11 -34.22
CA PHE A 169 -30.64 37.79 -34.46
C PHE A 169 -29.22 37.70 -33.91
N ARG A 170 -28.39 38.75 -34.07
CA ARG A 170 -27.05 38.80 -33.44
C ARG A 170 -27.08 38.60 -31.92
N ARG A 171 -28.13 39.11 -31.26
CA ARG A 171 -28.29 38.95 -29.81
C ARG A 171 -28.68 37.53 -29.44
N LEU A 172 -29.56 36.89 -30.21
CA LEU A 172 -29.92 35.49 -30.01
C LEU A 172 -28.77 34.52 -30.28
N GLU A 173 -27.76 34.92 -31.06
CA GLU A 173 -26.61 34.08 -31.39
C GLU A 173 -25.90 33.54 -30.14
N VAL A 174 -25.86 34.31 -29.05
CA VAL A 174 -25.29 33.89 -27.75
C VAL A 174 -25.99 32.63 -27.20
N TYR A 175 -27.26 32.43 -27.51
CA TYR A 175 -28.03 31.28 -27.04
C TYR A 175 -27.83 30.02 -27.88
N THR A 176 -27.04 30.09 -28.93
CA THR A 176 -26.59 28.90 -29.66
C THR A 176 -25.52 28.13 -28.87
N GLU A 177 -24.73 28.84 -28.04
CA GLU A 177 -23.72 28.25 -27.16
C GLU A 177 -24.29 27.90 -25.78
N VAL A 178 -25.19 28.74 -25.26
CA VAL A 178 -25.83 28.55 -23.96
C VAL A 178 -27.33 28.28 -24.15
N PRO A 179 -27.80 27.04 -23.95
CA PRO A 179 -29.18 26.69 -24.24
C PRO A 179 -30.15 27.51 -23.36
N PRO A 180 -31.16 28.17 -23.96
CA PRO A 180 -32.09 29.00 -23.21
C PRO A 180 -33.06 28.15 -22.38
N THR A 181 -33.54 28.72 -21.27
CA THR A 181 -34.54 28.05 -20.44
C THR A 181 -35.90 28.02 -21.14
N THR A 182 -36.81 27.16 -20.69
CA THR A 182 -38.19 27.07 -21.21
C THR A 182 -38.91 28.42 -21.18
N GLU A 183 -38.66 29.24 -20.16
CA GLU A 183 -39.21 30.58 -20.04
C GLU A 183 -38.65 31.52 -21.13
N MET A 184 -37.34 31.50 -21.35
CA MET A 184 -36.68 32.30 -22.40
C MET A 184 -37.14 31.88 -23.80
N MET A 185 -37.33 30.58 -24.01
CA MET A 185 -37.85 30.03 -25.27
C MET A 185 -39.20 30.62 -25.67
N GLY A 186 -40.06 30.96 -24.71
CA GLY A 186 -41.34 31.59 -25.03
C GLY A 186 -41.21 32.97 -25.65
N VAL A 187 -40.26 33.78 -25.17
CA VAL A 187 -40.00 35.11 -25.74
C VAL A 187 -39.35 34.98 -27.11
N ILE A 188 -38.41 34.04 -27.28
CA ILE A 188 -37.76 33.75 -28.58
C ILE A 188 -38.80 33.39 -29.64
N VAL A 189 -39.75 32.50 -29.33
CA VAL A 189 -40.85 32.12 -30.24
C VAL A 189 -41.69 33.33 -30.64
N GLN A 190 -42.05 34.19 -29.68
CA GLN A 190 -42.83 35.40 -29.98
C GLN A 190 -42.07 36.36 -30.90
N ILE A 191 -40.74 36.41 -30.76
CA ILE A 191 -39.94 37.24 -31.64
C ILE A 191 -39.90 36.69 -33.06
N LEU A 192 -39.69 35.38 -33.23
CA LEU A 192 -39.74 34.74 -34.55
C LEU A 192 -41.10 34.96 -35.25
N VAL A 193 -42.19 35.00 -34.47
CA VAL A 193 -43.53 35.33 -34.95
C VAL A 193 -43.64 36.78 -35.42
N GLU A 194 -43.06 37.75 -34.69
CA GLU A 194 -43.06 39.14 -35.14
C GLU A 194 -42.17 39.35 -36.37
N VAL A 195 -41.07 38.59 -36.52
CA VAL A 195 -40.27 38.57 -37.75
C VAL A 195 -41.11 38.10 -38.95
N LEU A 196 -41.88 37.02 -38.81
CA LEU A 196 -42.83 36.60 -39.85
C LEU A 196 -43.88 37.67 -40.17
N SER A 197 -44.37 38.39 -39.15
CA SER A 197 -45.28 39.52 -39.33
C SER A 197 -44.64 40.59 -40.21
N ILE A 198 -43.42 41.04 -39.88
CA ILE A 198 -42.65 42.05 -40.63
C ILE A 198 -42.44 41.61 -42.08
N LEU A 199 -42.02 40.36 -42.32
CA LEU A 199 -41.87 39.80 -43.67
C LEU A 199 -43.20 39.85 -44.45
N GLY A 200 -44.32 39.55 -43.78
CA GLY A 200 -45.65 39.64 -44.38
C GLY A 200 -46.10 41.06 -44.72
N ILE A 201 -45.74 42.05 -43.89
CA ILE A 201 -45.99 43.48 -44.17
C ILE A 201 -45.17 43.91 -45.38
N ALA A 202 -43.86 43.62 -45.39
CA ALA A 202 -42.97 43.98 -46.49
C ALA A 202 -43.44 43.37 -47.83
N MET A 203 -43.82 42.09 -47.82
CA MET A 203 -44.27 41.39 -49.03
C MET A 203 -45.56 41.98 -49.62
N LYS A 204 -46.55 42.29 -48.76
CA LYS A 204 -47.81 42.93 -49.18
C LYS A 204 -47.54 44.25 -49.89
N GLU A 205 -46.57 45.01 -49.39
CA GLU A 205 -46.25 46.33 -49.90
C GLU A 205 -45.50 46.30 -51.22
N ILE A 206 -44.64 45.30 -51.43
CA ILE A 206 -43.98 45.08 -52.73
C ILE A 206 -45.02 44.69 -53.80
N LYS A 207 -45.98 43.81 -53.48
CA LYS A 207 -47.02 43.37 -54.43
C LYS A 207 -47.98 44.47 -54.89
N ARG A 208 -48.14 45.57 -54.15
CA ARG A 208 -49.10 46.65 -54.49
C ARG A 208 -48.61 47.62 -55.58
N GLY A 209 -47.48 47.32 -56.22
CA GLY A 209 -46.97 48.09 -57.35
C GLY A 209 -46.06 49.24 -56.92
N GLY A 210 -44.77 48.91 -56.81
CA GLY A 210 -43.66 49.85 -56.96
C GLY A 210 -43.52 50.89 -55.85
N LEU A 211 -42.43 50.78 -55.10
CA LEU A 211 -41.94 51.78 -54.15
C LEU A 211 -41.56 53.15 -54.79
N LYS A 212 -42.16 53.58 -55.91
CA LYS A 212 -41.96 54.93 -56.50
C LYS A 212 -42.40 56.07 -55.58
N LYS A 213 -43.10 55.77 -54.48
CA LYS A 213 -43.53 56.70 -53.43
C LYS A 213 -42.71 56.62 -52.13
N TYR A 214 -41.64 55.84 -52.08
CA TYR A 214 -40.94 55.56 -50.81
C TYR A 214 -39.91 56.60 -50.37
N GLY A 215 -39.36 57.37 -51.31
CA GLY A 215 -38.32 58.37 -51.00
C GLY A 215 -38.76 59.49 -50.05
N MET A 216 -40.06 59.72 -49.84
CA MET A 216 -40.56 60.80 -48.97
C MET A 216 -41.77 60.42 -48.07
N LYS A 217 -42.21 59.16 -48.04
CA LYS A 217 -43.45 58.78 -47.31
C LYS A 217 -43.35 57.50 -46.46
N LEU A 218 -42.15 57.13 -46.03
CA LEU A 218 -41.94 56.13 -44.97
C LEU A 218 -42.32 56.66 -43.56
N ILE A 219 -42.55 57.97 -43.42
CA ILE A 219 -42.93 58.65 -42.17
C ILE A 219 -44.41 58.38 -41.76
N GLY A 220 -45.14 57.45 -42.40
CA GLY A 220 -46.58 57.31 -42.15
C GLY A 220 -47.22 55.93 -42.31
N ARG A 221 -46.47 54.83 -42.47
CA ARG A 221 -47.07 53.48 -42.43
C ARG A 221 -46.95 52.92 -41.02
N THR A 222 -48.01 53.08 -40.24
CA THR A 222 -48.08 52.65 -38.85
C THR A 222 -47.82 51.16 -38.70
N ASP A 223 -48.25 50.30 -39.63
CA ASP A 223 -48.22 48.85 -39.43
C ASP A 223 -46.81 48.22 -39.42
N MET A 224 -45.87 48.69 -40.24
CA MET A 224 -44.47 48.24 -40.21
C MET A 224 -43.73 48.77 -38.98
N GLU A 225 -43.90 50.07 -38.70
CA GLU A 225 -43.28 50.71 -37.53
C GLU A 225 -43.82 50.12 -36.22
N ASP A 226 -45.11 49.80 -36.16
CA ASP A 226 -45.73 49.12 -35.01
C ASP A 226 -45.18 47.70 -34.84
N ALA A 227 -44.90 46.99 -35.93
CA ALA A 227 -44.29 45.65 -35.87
C ALA A 227 -42.83 45.71 -35.40
N LEU A 228 -42.05 46.66 -35.91
CA LEU A 228 -40.67 46.90 -35.45
C LEU A 228 -40.63 47.33 -33.98
N LYS A 229 -41.57 48.16 -33.52
CA LYS A 229 -41.70 48.53 -32.10
C LYS A 229 -42.06 47.33 -31.21
N ARG A 230 -42.93 46.44 -31.69
CA ARG A 230 -43.24 45.19 -30.96
C ARG A 230 -42.02 44.27 -30.89
N LEU A 231 -41.27 44.14 -31.98
CA LEU A 231 -40.02 43.38 -32.03
C LEU A 231 -38.97 43.94 -31.05
N ASP A 232 -38.78 45.27 -31.03
CA ASP A 232 -37.88 45.94 -30.09
C ASP A 232 -38.29 45.71 -28.63
N LYS A 233 -39.59 45.82 -28.33
CA LYS A 233 -40.13 45.52 -27.00
C LYS A 233 -39.86 44.08 -26.58
N LEU A 234 -40.12 43.10 -27.44
CA LEU A 234 -39.88 41.70 -27.15
C LEU A 234 -38.38 41.41 -26.95
N THR A 235 -37.52 42.07 -27.74
CA THR A 235 -36.05 41.98 -27.59
C THR A 235 -35.61 42.54 -26.23
N GLN A 236 -36.23 43.63 -25.77
CA GLN A 236 -35.96 44.18 -24.44
C GLN A 236 -36.49 43.28 -23.30
N GLU A 237 -37.63 42.62 -23.51
CA GLU A 237 -38.17 41.64 -22.56
C GLU A 237 -37.27 40.40 -22.45
N GLU A 238 -36.78 39.90 -23.58
CA GLU A 238 -35.78 38.83 -23.65
C GLU A 238 -34.53 39.23 -22.84
N ALA A 239 -34.02 40.45 -23.05
CA ALA A 239 -32.88 40.99 -22.31
C ALA A 239 -33.06 40.96 -20.79
N ARG A 240 -34.21 41.46 -20.33
CA ARG A 240 -34.55 41.50 -18.90
C ARG A 240 -34.69 40.09 -18.33
N MET A 241 -35.25 39.16 -19.11
CA MET A 241 -35.41 37.77 -18.68
C MET A 241 -34.05 37.06 -18.57
N ALA A 242 -33.15 37.26 -19.54
CA ALA A 242 -31.80 36.72 -19.51
C ALA A 242 -31.04 37.20 -18.26
N ILE A 243 -31.15 38.49 -17.92
CA ILE A 243 -30.57 39.05 -16.69
C ILE A 243 -31.15 38.37 -15.45
N ALA A 244 -32.47 38.17 -15.38
CA ALA A 244 -33.12 37.52 -14.24
C ALA A 244 -32.70 36.06 -14.07
N GLN A 245 -32.60 35.30 -15.17
CA GLN A 245 -32.13 33.91 -15.14
C GLN A 245 -30.64 33.83 -14.75
N ASN A 246 -29.82 34.76 -15.24
CA ASN A 246 -28.41 34.83 -14.86
C ASN A 246 -28.25 35.15 -13.36
N LEU A 247 -29.06 36.06 -12.81
CA LEU A 247 -29.07 36.34 -11.37
C LEU A 247 -29.44 35.10 -10.54
N LYS A 248 -30.45 34.33 -10.98
CA LYS A 248 -30.84 33.07 -10.35
C LYS A 248 -29.69 32.05 -10.36
N ALA A 249 -29.03 31.88 -11.51
CA ALA A 249 -27.85 31.01 -11.62
C ALA A 249 -26.70 31.49 -10.72
N THR A 250 -26.46 32.79 -10.67
CA THR A 250 -25.43 33.42 -9.83
C THR A 250 -25.66 33.14 -8.34
N HIS A 251 -26.89 33.31 -7.83
CA HIS A 251 -27.21 32.94 -6.45
C HIS A 251 -27.05 31.45 -6.16
N ALA A 252 -27.42 30.58 -7.10
CA ALA A 252 -27.21 29.14 -6.93
C ALA A 252 -25.72 28.77 -6.87
N VAL A 253 -24.87 29.46 -7.64
CA VAL A 253 -23.42 29.32 -7.56
C VAL A 253 -22.89 29.84 -6.22
N ASP A 254 -23.32 31.02 -5.78
CA ASP A 254 -22.91 31.62 -4.50
C ASP A 254 -23.21 30.69 -3.30
N GLU A 255 -24.40 30.10 -3.27
CA GLU A 255 -24.77 29.11 -2.24
C GLU A 255 -23.88 27.86 -2.25
N ARG A 256 -23.52 27.36 -3.44
CA ARG A 256 -22.58 26.24 -3.57
C ARG A 256 -21.17 26.64 -3.12
N VAL A 257 -20.70 27.83 -3.48
CA VAL A 257 -19.38 28.36 -3.08
C VAL A 257 -19.32 28.53 -1.56
N ARG A 258 -20.38 29.02 -0.92
CA ARG A 258 -20.51 29.09 0.53
C ARG A 258 -20.45 27.70 1.18
N GLY A 259 -21.10 26.70 0.59
CA GLY A 259 -21.02 25.30 1.03
C GLY A 259 -19.59 24.72 0.94
N VAL A 260 -18.88 25.00 -0.15
CA VAL A 260 -17.47 24.65 -0.33
C VAL A 260 -16.60 25.34 0.72
N ALA A 261 -16.78 26.64 0.95
CA ALA A 261 -16.03 27.40 1.94
C ALA A 261 -16.16 26.80 3.36
N ASN A 262 -17.38 26.42 3.77
CA ASN A 262 -17.60 25.75 5.05
C ASN A 262 -16.88 24.39 5.14
N THR A 263 -16.85 23.63 4.04
CA THR A 263 -16.15 22.35 3.97
C THR A 263 -14.64 22.55 4.08
N VAL A 264 -14.09 23.58 3.44
CA VAL A 264 -12.66 23.93 3.52
C VAL A 264 -12.26 24.28 4.96
N VAL A 265 -13.07 25.07 5.68
CA VAL A 265 -12.82 25.36 7.11
C VAL A 265 -12.84 24.09 7.97
N ALA A 266 -13.75 23.16 7.70
CA ALA A 266 -13.79 21.88 8.42
C ALA A 266 -12.55 21.01 8.14
N ILE A 267 -12.02 21.05 6.91
CA ILE A 267 -10.78 20.37 6.54
C ILE A 267 -9.58 21.02 7.24
N ASP A 268 -9.51 22.35 7.27
CA ASP A 268 -8.44 23.10 7.91
C ASP A 268 -8.29 22.73 9.40
N ASN A 269 -9.40 22.71 10.15
CA ASN A 269 -9.41 22.26 11.54
C ASN A 269 -8.93 20.80 11.71
N ARG A 270 -9.24 19.91 10.75
CA ARG A 270 -8.77 18.52 10.79
C ARG A 270 -7.28 18.41 10.51
N VAL A 271 -6.75 19.23 9.60
CA VAL A 271 -5.32 19.28 9.29
C VAL A 271 -4.54 19.77 10.50
N ALA A 272 -4.99 20.83 11.17
CA ALA A 272 -4.40 21.28 12.42
C ALA A 272 -4.35 20.16 13.49
N GLY A 273 -5.43 19.40 13.64
CA GLY A 273 -5.44 18.25 14.56
C GLY A 273 -4.53 17.08 14.13
N VAL A 274 -4.19 16.96 12.85
CA VAL A 274 -3.17 16.01 12.37
C VAL A 274 -1.78 16.53 12.69
N ASP A 275 -1.52 17.83 12.53
CA ASP A 275 -0.23 18.44 12.85
C ASP A 275 0.13 18.27 14.33
N ASP A 276 -0.82 18.49 15.24
CA ASP A 276 -0.65 18.24 16.68
C ASP A 276 -0.27 16.77 16.98
N ARG A 277 -0.91 15.83 16.27
CA ARG A 277 -0.63 14.40 16.43
C ARG A 277 0.75 14.02 15.88
N VAL A 278 1.19 14.63 14.79
CA VAL A 278 2.52 14.43 14.21
C VAL A 278 3.58 14.95 15.17
N ALA A 279 3.42 16.16 15.72
CA ALA A 279 4.31 16.69 16.75
C ALA A 279 4.40 15.74 17.97
N GLY A 280 3.26 15.20 18.43
CA GLY A 280 3.26 14.22 19.52
C GLY A 280 3.94 12.89 19.16
N VAL A 281 3.97 12.48 17.90
CA VAL A 281 4.73 11.33 17.42
C VAL A 281 6.22 11.64 17.39
N ASP A 282 6.62 12.83 16.94
CA ASP A 282 8.03 13.25 16.91
C ASP A 282 8.65 13.24 18.31
N ASP A 283 7.93 13.76 19.31
CA ASP A 283 8.35 13.69 20.71
C ASP A 283 8.53 12.26 21.22
N ARG A 284 7.65 11.34 20.79
CA ARG A 284 7.75 9.91 21.15
C ARG A 284 8.96 9.26 20.50
N VAL A 285 9.24 9.59 19.24
CA VAL A 285 10.42 9.08 18.51
C VAL A 285 11.70 9.57 19.17
N ALA A 286 11.79 10.84 19.55
CA ALA A 286 12.92 11.38 20.29
C ALA A 286 13.18 10.59 21.59
N ARG A 287 12.13 10.35 22.40
CA ARG A 287 12.26 9.54 23.62
C ARG A 287 12.68 8.09 23.37
N VAL A 288 12.24 7.49 22.26
CA VAL A 288 12.67 6.14 21.88
C VAL A 288 14.16 6.14 21.51
N ASN A 289 14.63 7.14 20.78
CA ASN A 289 16.04 7.28 20.42
C ASN A 289 16.93 7.38 21.67
N ASP A 290 16.55 8.17 22.67
CA ASP A 290 17.30 8.26 23.94
C ASP A 290 17.37 6.91 24.66
N ARG A 291 16.26 6.15 24.66
CA ARG A 291 16.21 4.82 25.26
C ARG A 291 17.09 3.83 24.53
N VAL A 292 17.13 3.87 23.20
CA VAL A 292 18.00 3.01 22.38
C VAL A 292 19.47 3.31 22.69
N ALA A 293 19.87 4.59 22.71
CA ALA A 293 21.23 4.97 23.10
C ALA A 293 21.59 4.51 24.52
N GLY A 294 20.63 4.54 25.46
CA GLY A 294 20.81 4.00 26.81
C GLY A 294 21.00 2.48 26.84
N VAL A 295 20.32 1.74 25.95
CA VAL A 295 20.50 0.29 25.79
C VAL A 295 21.85 -0.03 25.17
N ASP A 296 22.26 0.70 24.13
CA ASP A 296 23.56 0.50 23.47
C ASP A 296 24.73 0.63 24.45
N ASN A 297 24.68 1.65 25.31
CA ASN A 297 25.67 1.82 26.39
C ASN A 297 25.68 0.65 27.40
N LYS A 298 24.51 0.09 27.72
CA LYS A 298 24.43 -1.10 28.60
C LYS A 298 24.99 -2.34 27.90
N VAL A 299 24.72 -2.52 26.61
CA VAL A 299 25.24 -3.63 25.82
C VAL A 299 26.76 -3.57 25.73
N ALA A 300 27.34 -2.38 25.47
CA ALA A 300 28.80 -2.19 25.48
C ALA A 300 29.43 -2.59 26.81
N ARG A 301 28.82 -2.21 27.95
CA ARG A 301 29.31 -2.62 29.27
C ARG A 301 29.22 -4.13 29.51
N VAL A 302 28.17 -4.78 29.00
CA VAL A 302 28.04 -6.24 29.09
C VAL A 302 29.12 -6.92 28.25
N ASP A 303 29.39 -6.42 27.04
CA ASP A 303 30.45 -6.93 26.17
C ASP A 303 31.83 -6.89 26.86
N ASP A 304 32.17 -5.78 27.52
CA ASP A 304 33.42 -5.67 28.28
C ASP A 304 33.48 -6.62 29.47
N ASN A 305 32.37 -6.82 30.18
CA ASN A 305 32.29 -7.81 31.26
C ASN A 305 32.50 -9.24 30.72
N VAL A 306 31.93 -9.57 29.57
CA VAL A 306 32.10 -10.89 28.92
C VAL A 306 33.57 -11.11 28.54
N LYS A 307 34.25 -10.13 27.93
CA LYS A 307 35.70 -10.21 27.67
C LYS A 307 36.51 -10.47 28.95
N GLY A 308 36.12 -9.82 30.05
CA GLY A 308 36.74 -10.05 31.36
C GLY A 308 36.52 -11.47 31.90
N VAL A 309 35.33 -12.04 31.68
CA VAL A 309 35.03 -13.45 32.01
C VAL A 309 35.84 -14.39 31.13
N ASP A 310 35.91 -14.16 29.82
CA ASP A 310 36.69 -14.98 28.89
C ASP A 310 38.17 -15.03 29.27
N ALA A 311 38.77 -13.91 29.65
CA ALA A 311 40.15 -13.85 30.13
C ALA A 311 40.36 -14.69 31.42
N ARG A 312 39.40 -14.62 32.35
CA ARG A 312 39.44 -15.44 33.58
C ARG A 312 39.28 -16.92 33.28
N VAL A 313 38.42 -17.28 32.33
CA VAL A 313 38.23 -18.67 31.89
C VAL A 313 39.51 -19.21 31.25
N ALA A 314 40.19 -18.43 30.40
CA ALA A 314 41.49 -18.80 29.84
C ALA A 314 42.55 -19.06 30.93
N THR A 315 42.61 -18.20 31.96
CA THR A 315 43.51 -18.42 33.11
C THR A 315 43.16 -19.69 33.88
N ILE A 316 41.86 -20.01 34.02
CA ILE A 316 41.42 -21.25 34.66
C ILE A 316 41.81 -22.46 33.81
N ASP A 317 41.65 -22.40 32.49
CA ASP A 317 42.05 -23.45 31.55
C ASP A 317 43.54 -23.80 31.71
N ASP A 318 44.41 -22.79 31.75
CA ASP A 318 45.84 -22.99 31.98
C ASP A 318 46.14 -23.62 33.34
N ARG A 319 45.42 -23.21 34.40
CA ARG A 319 45.55 -23.81 35.74
C ARG A 319 45.08 -25.27 35.76
N VAL A 320 44.04 -25.61 34.99
CA VAL A 320 43.54 -26.98 34.88
C VAL A 320 44.58 -27.85 34.17
N LYS A 321 45.21 -27.38 33.08
CA LYS A 321 46.33 -28.10 32.44
C LYS A 321 47.46 -28.41 33.41
N VAL A 322 47.87 -27.44 34.24
CA VAL A 322 48.90 -27.66 35.27
C VAL A 322 48.48 -28.72 36.29
N VAL A 323 47.19 -28.77 36.64
CA VAL A 323 46.66 -29.81 37.53
C VAL A 323 46.67 -31.17 36.83
N ASP A 324 46.25 -31.23 35.56
CA ASP A 324 46.27 -32.46 34.76
C ASP A 324 47.70 -33.01 34.65
N ASP A 325 48.70 -32.17 34.35
CA ASP A 325 50.12 -32.56 34.31
C ASP A 325 50.60 -33.14 35.65
N LYS A 326 50.21 -32.52 36.77
CA LYS A 326 50.53 -33.02 38.11
C LYS A 326 49.84 -34.33 38.44
N VAL A 327 48.61 -34.53 37.96
CA VAL A 327 47.90 -35.80 38.14
C VAL A 327 48.62 -36.91 37.37
N ASP A 328 49.09 -36.63 36.16
CA ASP A 328 49.89 -37.59 35.38
C ASP A 328 51.22 -37.95 36.07
N GLU A 329 51.90 -36.96 36.67
CA GLU A 329 53.10 -37.18 37.50
C GLU A 329 52.80 -38.08 38.71
N VAL A 330 51.74 -37.79 39.47
CA VAL A 330 51.32 -38.62 40.61
C VAL A 330 50.94 -40.04 40.18
N ILE A 331 50.29 -40.21 39.02
CA ILE A 331 49.97 -41.52 38.46
C ILE A 331 51.26 -42.26 38.10
N HIS A 332 52.29 -41.58 37.59
CA HIS A 332 53.60 -42.16 37.29
C HIS A 332 54.31 -42.61 38.58
N ASP A 333 54.47 -41.72 39.55
CA ASP A 333 55.09 -42.02 40.86
C ASP A 333 54.37 -43.18 41.56
N GLY A 334 53.03 -43.21 41.48
CA GLY A 334 52.22 -44.31 42.02
C GLY A 334 52.51 -45.67 41.36
N LYS A 335 52.83 -45.69 40.06
CA LYS A 335 53.25 -46.93 39.35
C LYS A 335 54.64 -47.37 39.80
N GLU A 336 55.59 -46.43 39.94
CA GLU A 336 56.94 -46.75 40.43
C GLU A 336 56.89 -47.29 41.86
N ALA A 337 56.15 -46.62 42.75
CA ALA A 337 55.96 -47.07 44.12
C ALA A 337 55.34 -48.47 44.18
N LYS A 338 54.34 -48.75 43.33
CA LYS A 338 53.75 -50.09 43.20
C LYS A 338 54.81 -51.14 42.81
N GLN A 339 55.68 -50.83 41.84
CA GLN A 339 56.75 -51.75 41.41
C GLN A 339 57.76 -52.02 42.54
N VAL A 340 58.15 -50.99 43.31
CA VAL A 340 59.04 -51.15 44.47
C VAL A 340 58.40 -52.01 45.55
N ILE A 341 57.10 -51.85 45.81
CA ILE A 341 56.36 -52.68 46.77
C ILE A 341 56.31 -54.15 46.31
N GLU A 342 56.04 -54.40 45.03
CA GLU A 342 56.05 -55.76 44.46
C GLU A 342 57.44 -56.40 44.58
N GLN A 343 58.51 -55.67 44.28
CA GLN A 343 59.88 -56.15 44.47
C GLN A 343 60.19 -56.43 45.94
N THR A 344 59.84 -55.50 46.84
CA THR A 344 60.07 -55.65 48.29
C THR A 344 59.30 -56.85 48.86
N ALA A 345 58.07 -57.09 48.41
CA ALA A 345 57.29 -58.26 48.80
C ALA A 345 58.01 -59.55 48.39
N ASN A 346 58.53 -59.61 47.16
CA ASN A 346 59.33 -60.74 46.68
C ASN A 346 60.62 -60.94 47.50
N ASP A 347 61.36 -59.86 47.77
CA ASP A 347 62.60 -59.90 48.56
C ASP A 347 62.34 -60.37 50.00
N VAL A 348 61.25 -59.91 50.63
CA VAL A 348 60.84 -60.36 51.97
C VAL A 348 60.50 -61.84 51.98
N ASP A 349 59.77 -62.32 50.97
CA ASP A 349 59.47 -63.76 50.87
C ASP A 349 60.74 -64.59 50.62
N GLN A 350 61.68 -64.09 49.82
CA GLN A 350 63.00 -64.70 49.66
C GLN A 350 63.79 -64.72 50.98
N MET A 351 63.82 -63.62 51.73
CA MET A 351 64.45 -63.56 53.05
C MET A 351 63.86 -64.56 54.04
N LYS A 352 62.53 -64.72 54.05
CA LYS A 352 61.87 -65.76 54.88
C LYS A 352 62.33 -67.16 54.48
N GLN A 353 62.44 -67.43 53.18
CA GLN A 353 62.94 -68.72 52.68
C GLN A 353 64.41 -68.94 53.10
N GLU A 354 65.27 -67.93 52.98
CA GLU A 354 66.67 -68.05 53.41
C GLU A 354 66.79 -68.20 54.93
N GLN A 355 65.99 -67.49 55.72
CA GLN A 355 65.93 -67.70 57.17
C GLN A 355 65.46 -69.11 57.54
N LEU A 356 64.46 -69.64 56.84
CA LEU A 356 64.00 -71.02 57.04
C LEU A 356 65.11 -72.01 56.67
N ARG A 357 65.79 -71.79 55.55
CA ARG A 357 66.94 -72.57 55.08
C ARG A 357 68.07 -72.58 56.11
N GLU A 358 68.45 -71.42 56.65
CA GLU A 358 69.45 -71.28 57.72
C GLU A 358 69.04 -71.99 59.01
N LYS A 359 67.76 -71.92 59.41
CA LYS A 359 67.25 -72.67 60.58
C LYS A 359 67.35 -74.18 60.36
N ILE A 360 66.98 -74.67 59.17
CA ILE A 360 67.11 -76.08 58.79
C ILE A 360 68.60 -76.49 58.83
N HIS A 361 69.49 -75.69 58.24
CA HIS A 361 70.93 -75.93 58.25
C HIS A 361 71.47 -76.02 59.68
N ARG A 362 71.12 -75.07 60.55
CA ARG A 362 71.54 -75.06 61.96
C ARG A 362 71.02 -76.27 62.74
N TRP A 363 69.80 -76.73 62.47
CA TRP A 363 69.23 -77.92 63.09
C TRP A 363 69.93 -79.21 62.66
N LEU A 364 70.36 -79.30 61.39
CA LEU A 364 71.11 -80.44 60.84
C LEU A 364 72.61 -80.44 61.21
N SER A 365 73.17 -79.31 61.68
CA SER A 365 74.58 -79.22 62.05
C SER A 365 74.92 -80.09 63.27
N PRO A 366 76.02 -80.87 63.25
CA PRO A 366 76.42 -81.69 64.40
C PRO A 366 76.79 -80.81 65.62
N PRO A 367 76.56 -81.28 66.86
CA PRO A 367 77.04 -80.59 68.06
C PRO A 367 78.55 -80.39 68.03
N ASP A 368 79.05 -79.27 68.55
CA ASP A 368 80.49 -78.98 68.62
C ASP A 368 81.23 -80.08 69.41
N PRO A 369 82.07 -80.91 68.76
CA PRO A 369 82.74 -82.03 69.39
C PRO A 369 83.76 -81.60 70.46
N SER A 370 84.20 -80.33 70.47
CA SER A 370 85.13 -79.79 71.45
C SER A 370 84.54 -79.72 72.86
N THR A 371 83.22 -79.51 72.98
CA THR A 371 82.53 -79.46 74.27
C THR A 371 82.65 -80.81 74.98
N ASN A 372 82.48 -81.91 74.23
CA ASN A 372 82.60 -83.27 74.76
C ASN A 372 84.08 -83.61 75.05
N HIS A 373 85.02 -83.15 74.22
CA HIS A 373 86.45 -83.28 74.47
C HIS A 373 86.88 -82.59 75.78
N ASN A 374 86.40 -81.38 76.04
CA ASN A 374 86.75 -80.60 77.22
C ASN A 374 86.18 -81.20 78.51
N ILE A 375 84.93 -81.70 78.51
CA ILE A 375 84.34 -82.39 79.68
C ILE A 375 85.14 -83.65 80.06
N VAL A 376 85.59 -84.42 79.06
CA VAL A 376 86.43 -85.60 79.28
C VAL A 376 87.82 -85.22 79.80
N CYS A 377 88.39 -84.11 79.33
CA CYS A 377 89.68 -83.59 79.81
C CYS A 377 89.60 -83.03 81.24
N GLU A 378 88.50 -82.36 81.64
CA GLU A 378 88.35 -81.79 83.00
C GLU A 378 88.06 -82.85 84.07
N THR A 379 87.37 -83.95 83.72
CA THR A 379 87.11 -85.07 84.64
C THR A 379 88.29 -86.04 84.78
N HIS A 380 89.41 -85.78 84.09
CA HIS A 380 90.61 -86.60 84.12
C HIS A 380 91.39 -86.45 85.45
N HIS A 381 91.20 -87.40 86.37
CA HIS A 381 91.95 -87.45 87.63
C HIS A 381 93.47 -87.69 87.41
N LYS A 382 94.31 -86.88 88.09
CA LYS A 382 95.80 -86.85 87.99
C LYS A 382 96.56 -88.18 88.22
N LYS A 383 95.89 -89.25 88.68
CA LYS A 383 96.43 -90.61 88.87
C LYS A 383 95.67 -91.70 88.08
N ALA A 384 94.76 -91.31 87.19
CA ALA A 384 94.04 -92.23 86.32
C ALA A 384 94.99 -92.81 85.26
N ALA A 385 94.87 -94.11 84.97
CA ALA A 385 95.72 -94.87 84.05
C ALA A 385 97.24 -94.91 84.37
N THR A 386 97.72 -94.32 85.47
CA THR A 386 99.13 -94.44 85.89
C THR A 386 99.54 -95.90 86.13
N TRP A 387 98.61 -96.73 86.63
CA TRP A 387 98.81 -98.18 86.77
C TRP A 387 99.11 -98.87 85.43
N PHE A 388 98.59 -98.35 84.32
CA PHE A 388 98.81 -98.85 82.97
C PHE A 388 100.08 -98.28 82.35
N PHE A 389 100.22 -96.94 82.29
CA PHE A 389 101.34 -96.28 81.60
C PHE A 389 102.70 -96.43 82.31
N GLN A 390 102.74 -96.61 83.65
CA GLN A 390 103.99 -96.80 84.39
C GLN A 390 104.29 -98.27 84.74
N GLY A 391 103.33 -99.19 84.58
CA GLY A 391 103.48 -100.62 84.85
C GLY A 391 104.34 -101.35 83.79
N SER A 392 104.84 -102.55 84.15
CA SER A 392 105.63 -103.39 83.24
C SER A 392 104.85 -103.88 82.01
N MET A 393 103.53 -104.02 82.11
CA MET A 393 102.66 -104.53 81.04
C MET A 393 102.64 -103.63 79.78
N PHE A 394 102.41 -102.32 79.93
CA PHE A 394 102.43 -101.37 78.79
C PHE A 394 103.84 -101.23 78.19
N ARG A 395 104.87 -101.28 79.05
CA ARG A 395 106.27 -101.21 78.63
C ARG A 395 106.67 -102.44 77.78
N ASN A 396 106.24 -103.65 78.17
CA ASN A 396 106.44 -104.87 77.39
C ASN A 396 105.63 -104.88 76.08
N TRP A 397 104.39 -104.41 76.11
CA TRP A 397 103.56 -104.32 74.91
C TRP A 397 104.15 -103.39 73.85
N LYS A 398 104.61 -102.19 74.27
CA LYS A 398 105.21 -101.18 73.38
C LYS A 398 106.46 -101.70 72.65
N SER A 399 107.15 -102.72 73.18
CA SER A 399 108.34 -103.34 72.58
C SER A 399 108.08 -104.66 71.80
N THR A 400 106.86 -105.21 71.80
CA THR A 400 106.54 -106.53 71.19
C THR A 400 105.42 -106.51 70.14
N ALA A 401 104.71 -105.39 69.96
CA ALA A 401 103.76 -105.14 68.86
C ALA A 401 102.65 -106.20 68.65
N SER A 402 102.11 -106.79 69.73
CA SER A 402 100.94 -107.69 69.68
C SER A 402 99.71 -107.07 70.35
N LEU A 403 98.49 -107.36 69.86
CA LEU A 403 97.22 -106.82 70.39
C LEU A 403 97.09 -106.97 71.92
N LEU A 404 96.66 -105.90 72.61
CA LEU A 404 96.47 -105.89 74.05
C LEU A 404 95.00 -105.61 74.41
N TRP A 405 94.32 -106.62 74.95
CA TRP A 405 92.95 -106.52 75.41
C TRP A 405 92.90 -105.93 76.83
N ILE A 406 92.31 -104.74 76.96
CA ILE A 406 92.15 -104.03 78.24
C ILE A 406 90.69 -104.18 78.69
N ASN A 407 90.46 -105.01 79.70
CA ASN A 407 89.13 -105.21 80.27
C ASN A 407 88.83 -104.14 81.34
N GLY A 408 87.89 -103.23 81.07
CA GLY A 408 87.43 -102.20 82.01
C GLY A 408 85.92 -102.31 82.30
N LYS A 409 85.53 -102.28 83.57
CA LYS A 409 84.13 -102.22 84.01
C LYS A 409 83.53 -100.84 83.72
N ARG A 410 82.40 -100.77 83.00
CA ARG A 410 81.59 -99.55 82.85
C ARG A 410 80.89 -99.21 84.18
N ALA A 411 81.05 -97.99 84.67
CA ALA A 411 80.15 -97.42 85.67
C ALA A 411 78.89 -96.88 84.97
N PRO A 412 77.67 -97.19 85.46
CA PRO A 412 76.43 -96.69 84.87
C PRO A 412 76.10 -95.29 85.40
N TYR A 413 75.93 -94.31 84.51
CA TYR A 413 75.25 -93.05 84.80
C TYR A 413 73.94 -93.01 84.00
N SER A 414 72.80 -93.12 84.71
CA SER A 414 71.42 -92.77 84.29
C SER A 414 70.47 -92.94 85.50
N PRO A 415 69.25 -92.31 85.64
CA PRO A 415 68.48 -91.46 84.70
C PRO A 415 67.73 -90.22 85.30
N PHE A 416 67.30 -89.28 84.43
CA PHE A 416 66.02 -88.50 84.42
C PHE A 416 66.03 -87.66 83.10
N LEU A 417 65.58 -88.18 81.94
CA LEU A 417 64.25 -88.01 81.30
C LEU A 417 63.70 -86.57 81.35
N THR A 418 63.50 -85.86 80.23
CA THR A 418 62.55 -86.09 79.12
C THR A 418 63.13 -85.58 77.77
N GLN A 419 62.80 -86.01 76.53
CA GLN A 419 61.99 -87.08 75.94
C GLN A 419 62.22 -87.01 74.39
N TYR A 420 62.98 -87.97 73.83
CA TYR A 420 63.08 -88.53 72.44
C TYR A 420 63.03 -87.66 71.13
N PRO A 421 63.54 -88.16 69.98
CA PRO A 421 64.51 -89.25 69.74
C PRO A 421 65.71 -88.84 68.84
N LEU A 422 66.88 -89.43 69.11
CA LEU A 422 67.98 -89.55 68.15
C LEU A 422 67.67 -90.72 67.21
N MET A 423 67.40 -90.41 65.93
CA MET A 423 67.49 -91.38 64.84
C MET A 423 68.84 -91.15 64.15
N ILE A 424 69.62 -92.22 64.04
CA ILE A 424 70.92 -92.26 63.36
C ILE A 424 70.68 -92.33 61.86
N SER A 425 71.36 -91.47 61.10
CA SER A 425 72.24 -91.89 60.00
C SER A 425 73.44 -90.96 59.92
#